data_AF-A0A2D5U892-F1
#
_entry.id   AF-A0A2D5U892-F1
#
_cell.length_a   1.000
_cell.length_b   1.000
_cell.length_c   1.000
_cell.angle_alpha   90.00
_cell.angle_beta   90.00
_cell.angle_gamma   90.00
#
_symmetry.space_group_name_H-M   'P 1'
#
loop_
_entity.id
_entity.type
_entity.pdbx_description
1 polymer ?
#
loop_
_entity_poly.entity_id
_entity_poly.type
_entity_poly.pdbx_seq_one_letter_code
_entity_poly.pdbx_strand_id
1 'polypeptide(L)' 'MDIFESTFKRYNKHLREIATSRAEKRIVAEGNRVEDVSADDLEVMVQEEEDKLKDEMQQQGILALLALLGLSLFG' A
#
# COMPACT_ATOMS: atom_id res chain seq x y z
N MET A 1 13.96 22.44 -6.02
CA MET A 1 12.64 21.79 -5.97
C MET A 1 12.76 20.49 -5.15
N ASP A 2 13.58 20.52 -4.09
CA ASP A 2 14.29 19.30 -3.63
C ASP A 2 13.64 18.69 -2.37
N ILE A 3 12.84 19.50 -1.67
CA ILE A 3 12.12 19.09 -0.46
C ILE A 3 11.05 18.03 -0.82
N PHE A 4 10.36 18.23 -1.94
CA PHE A 4 9.32 17.32 -2.41
C PHE A 4 9.88 15.95 -2.82
N GLU A 5 11.04 15.91 -3.49
CA GLU A 5 11.69 14.64 -3.86
C GLU A 5 12.09 13.82 -2.63
N SER A 6 12.67 14.47 -1.62
CA SER A 6 13.07 13.77 -0.39
C SER A 6 11.88 13.20 0.36
N THR A 7 10.76 13.93 0.39
CA THR A 7 9.52 13.51 1.04
C THR A 7 8.85 12.38 0.27
N PHE A 8 8.78 12.49 -1.05
CA PHE A 8 8.24 11.45 -1.92
C PHE A 8 9.05 10.15 -1.83
N LYS A 9 10.38 10.26 -1.79
CA LYS A 9 11.27 9.09 -1.60
C LYS A 9 11.04 8.41 -0.24
N ARG A 10 10.88 9.18 0.82
CA ARG A 10 10.55 8.65 2.16
C ARG A 10 9.17 7.98 2.16
N TYR A 11 8.20 8.61 1.53
CA TYR A 11 6.85 8.07 1.38
C TYR A 11 6.86 6.72 0.64
N ASN A 12 7.50 6.64 -0.52
CA ASN A 12 7.60 5.39 -1.28
C ASN A 12 8.34 4.30 -0.51
N LYS A 13 9.42 4.65 0.19
CA LYS A 13 10.12 3.70 1.06
C LYS A 13 9.19 3.15 2.15
N HIS A 14 8.39 4.01 2.75
CA HIS A 14 7.46 3.59 3.79
C HIS A 14 6.31 2.73 3.25
N LEU A 15 5.77 3.07 2.07
CA LEU A 15 4.79 2.23 1.38
C LEU A 15 5.35 0.83 1.14
N ARG A 16 6.60 0.75 0.67
CA ARG A 16 7.29 -0.52 0.44
C ARG A 16 7.38 -1.35 1.71
N GLU A 17 7.79 -0.75 2.83
CA GLU A 17 7.89 -1.43 4.12
C GLU A 17 6.53 -1.99 4.59
N ILE A 18 5.45 -1.22 4.41
CA ILE A 18 4.08 -1.68 4.74
C ILE A 18 3.65 -2.81 3.82
N ALA A 19 3.89 -2.68 2.51
CA ALA A 19 3.54 -3.69 1.53
C ALA A 19 4.28 -5.01 1.75
N THR A 20 5.58 -4.95 2.09
CA THR A 20 6.34 -6.13 2.51
C THR A 20 5.72 -6.80 3.72
N SER A 21 5.35 -6.05 4.76
CA SER A 21 4.67 -6.61 5.93
C SER A 21 3.30 -7.22 5.59
N ARG A 22 2.54 -6.63 4.66
CA ARG A 22 1.25 -7.18 4.20
C ARG A 22 1.44 -8.45 3.40
N ALA A 23 2.42 -8.48 2.48
CA ALA A 23 2.76 -9.66 1.68
C ALA A 23 3.19 -10.83 2.59
N GLU A 24 4.07 -10.59 3.57
CA GLU A 24 4.47 -11.59 4.56
C GLU A 24 3.27 -12.14 5.34
N LYS A 25 2.36 -11.27 5.81
CA LYS A 25 1.14 -11.70 6.50
C LYS A 25 0.24 -12.54 5.60
N ARG A 26 0.12 -12.20 4.32
CA ARG A 26 -0.67 -12.95 3.34
C ARG A 26 -0.08 -14.33 3.11
N ILE A 27 1.24 -14.44 2.92
CA ILE A 27 1.95 -15.72 2.78
C ILE A 27 1.68 -16.62 4.00
N VAL A 28 1.81 -16.06 5.20
CA VAL A 28 1.53 -16.80 6.45
C VAL A 28 0.05 -17.20 6.56
N ALA A 29 -0.88 -16.33 6.15
CA ALA A 29 -2.31 -16.63 6.16
C ALA A 29 -2.71 -17.74 5.18
N GLU A 30 -1.96 -17.88 4.07
CA GLU A 30 -2.11 -18.97 3.10
C GLU A 30 -1.46 -20.28 3.60
N GLY A 31 -0.80 -20.28 4.77
CA GLY A 31 -0.16 -21.44 5.38
C GLY A 31 1.26 -21.69 4.88
N ASN A 32 1.83 -20.78 4.10
CA ASN A 32 3.19 -20.86 3.59
C ASN A 32 4.17 -20.15 4.54
N ARG A 33 5.44 -20.51 4.50
CA ARG A 33 6.50 -19.75 5.18
C ARG A 33 7.10 -18.75 4.18
N VAL A 34 7.43 -17.56 4.65
CA VAL A 34 8.04 -16.50 3.82
C VAL A 34 9.34 -16.98 3.17
N GLU A 35 10.10 -17.82 3.88
CA GLU A 35 11.37 -18.39 3.43
C GLU A 35 11.23 -19.38 2.26
N ASP A 36 10.03 -19.95 2.07
CA ASP A 36 9.73 -20.92 1.03
C ASP A 36 9.28 -20.24 -0.29
N VAL A 37 9.05 -18.92 -0.26
CA VAL A 37 8.65 -18.11 -1.42
C VAL A 37 9.88 -17.64 -2.17
N SER A 38 9.86 -17.76 -3.50
CA SER A 38 10.97 -17.28 -4.32
C SER A 38 11.11 -15.75 -4.25
N ALA A 39 12.31 -15.23 -4.47
CA ALA A 39 12.54 -13.79 -4.45
C ALA A 39 11.70 -13.04 -5.50
N ASP A 40 11.53 -13.63 -6.68
CA ASP A 40 10.74 -13.04 -7.77
C ASP A 40 9.24 -13.05 -7.43
N ASP A 41 8.74 -14.14 -6.85
CA ASP A 41 7.32 -14.23 -6.44
C ASP A 41 7.04 -13.27 -5.27
N LEU A 42 7.96 -13.18 -4.32
CA LEU A 42 7.86 -12.25 -3.21
C LEU A 42 7.83 -10.80 -3.73
N GLU A 43 8.70 -10.45 -4.69
CA GLU A 43 8.71 -9.14 -5.31
C GLU A 43 7.36 -8.81 -5.96
N VAL A 44 6.77 -9.74 -6.70
CA VAL A 44 5.45 -9.57 -7.32
C VAL A 44 4.38 -9.36 -6.24
N MET A 45 4.36 -10.18 -5.19
CA MET A 45 3.40 -10.03 -4.10
C MET A 45 3.54 -8.68 -3.38
N VAL A 46 4.77 -8.22 -3.16
CA VAL A 46 5.00 -6.91 -2.54
C VAL A 46 4.50 -5.79 -3.45
N GLN A 47 4.75 -5.85 -4.76
CA GLN A 47 4.25 -4.88 -5.72
C GLN A 47 2.71 -4.85 -5.76
N GLU A 48 2.06 -6.00 -5.75
CA GLU A 48 0.59 -6.10 -5.66
C GLU A 48 0.06 -5.39 -4.39
N GLU A 49 0.70 -5.60 -3.24
CA GLU A 49 0.30 -4.96 -1.99
C GLU A 49 0.61 -3.45 -1.97
N GLU A 50 1.70 -3.00 -2.61
CA GLU A 50 2.00 -1.58 -2.80
C GLU A 50 0.93 -0.88 -3.63
N ASP A 51 0.47 -1.51 -4.71
CA ASP A 51 -0.54 -0.92 -5.60
C ASP A 51 -1.91 -0.89 -4.93
N LYS A 52 -2.30 -1.96 -4.21
CA LYS A 52 -3.51 -1.94 -3.37
C LYS A 52 -3.48 -0.82 -2.34
N LEU A 53 -2.34 -0.61 -1.67
CA LEU A 53 -2.19 0.49 -0.70
C LEU A 53 -2.38 1.86 -1.34
N LYS A 54 -1.80 2.09 -2.53
CA LYS A 54 -1.97 3.36 -3.26
C LYS A 54 -3.44 3.56 -3.64
N ASP A 55 -4.09 2.53 -4.13
CA ASP A 55 -5.52 2.57 -4.48
C ASP A 55 -6.40 2.85 -3.26
N GLU A 56 -6.17 2.15 -2.14
CA GLU A 56 -6.85 2.39 -0.86
C GLU A 56 -6.70 3.85 -0.42
N MET A 57 -5.47 4.39 -0.45
CA MET A 57 -5.19 5.77 -0.08
C MET A 57 -5.87 6.77 -1.02
N GLN A 58 -5.88 6.50 -2.32
CA GLN A 58 -6.57 7.34 -3.29
C GLN A 58 -8.08 7.35 -3.05
N GLN A 59 -8.68 6.18 -2.84
CA GLN A 59 -10.11 6.04 -2.55
C GLN A 59 -10.48 6.76 -1.25
N GLN A 60 -9.73 6.53 -0.18
CA GLN A 60 -9.95 7.21 1.11
C GLN A 60 -9.75 8.72 0.99
N GLY A 61 -8.77 9.18 0.20
CA GLY A 61 -8.56 10.59 -0.08
C GLY A 61 -9.76 11.21 -0.80
N ILE A 62 -10.30 10.54 -1.82
CA ILE A 62 -11.50 10.98 -2.52
C ILE A 62 -12.69 11.04 -1.55
N LEU A 63 -12.91 10.00 -0.75
CA LEU A 63 -13.99 9.97 0.25
C LEU A 63 -13.85 11.10 1.27
N ALA A 64 -12.64 11.39 1.74
CA ALA A 64 -12.38 12.51 2.65
C ALA A 64 -12.71 13.86 1.99
N LEU A 65 -12.33 14.05 0.72
CA LEU A 65 -12.68 15.26 -0.03
C LEU A 65 -14.20 15.40 -0.21
N LEU A 66 -14.89 14.32 -0.58
CA LEU A 66 -16.35 14.30 -0.70
C LEU A 66 -17.03 14.70 0.62
N ALA A 67 -16.56 14.14 1.75
CA ALA A 67 -17.08 14.48 3.07
C ALA A 67 -16.87 15.96 3.43
N LEU A 68 -15.69 16.52 3.13
CA LEU A 68 -15.41 17.94 3.34
C LEU A 68 -16.30 18.86 2.48
N LEU A 69 -16.68 18.39 1.29
CA LEU A 69 -17.59 19.11 0.39
C LEU A 69 -19.08 18.91 0.76
N GLY A 70 -19.38 18.19 1.85
CA GLY A 70 -20.74 17.92 2.29
C GLY A 70 -21.48 16.89 1.43
N LEU A 71 -20.76 16.16 0.57
CA LEU A 71 -21.32 15.07 -0.23
C LEU A 71 -21.33 13.80 0.63
N SER A 72 -22.46 13.53 1.28
CA SER A 72 -22.68 12.27 1.98
C SER A 72 -23.11 11.19 0.98
N LEU A 73 -22.30 10.15 0.80
CA LEU A 73 -22.68 8.93 0.08
C LEU A 73 -23.62 8.01 0.90
N PHE A 74 -23.90 8.38 2.15
CA PHE A 74 -24.75 7.65 3.10
C PHE A 74 -26.01 8.44 3.50
N GLY A 75 -26.41 9.40 2.66
CA GLY A 75 -27.70 10.09 2.78
C GLY A 75 -28.87 9.21 2.34
#